data_AF-A0A7W1ZUX8-F1
#
_entry.id   AF-A0A7W1ZUX8-F1
#
_cell.length_a   1.000
_cell.length_b   1.000
_cell.length_c   1.000
_cell.angle_alpha   90.00
_cell.angle_beta   90.00
_cell.angle_gamma   90.00
#
_symmetry.space_group_name_H-M   'P 1'
#
loop_
_entity.id
_entity.type
_entity.pdbx_description
1 polymer ?
#
loop_
_entity_poly.entity_id
_entity_poly.type
_entity_poly.pdbx_seq_one_letter_code
_entity_poly.pdbx_strand_id
1 'polypeptide(L)'
;MTNAKDFTPVGSKQETAFLEGPHSRWKEFRFLGQVMSEFIYGMRKLHFIGPCITVFGSARFDEHHPYYALARTMGQEMAKLGFTVITGGGPGIMEAANRGAKDVGGRSIGCNII
;
A
#
# COMPACT_ATOMS: atom_id res chain seq x y z
N MET A 1 0.19 -40.91 10.83
CA MET A 1 0.48 -39.89 11.86
C MET A 1 1.64 -39.04 11.35
N THR A 2 1.35 -38.06 10.50
CA THR A 2 2.36 -37.11 10.00
C THR A 2 2.55 -35.99 11.03
N ASN A 3 3.80 -35.79 11.42
CA ASN A 3 4.25 -34.90 12.48
C ASN A 3 3.92 -33.44 12.10
N ALA A 4 3.09 -32.77 12.89
CA ALA A 4 2.75 -31.36 12.76
C ALA A 4 3.89 -30.47 13.30
N LYS A 5 5.09 -30.63 12.75
CA LYS A 5 6.23 -29.75 13.01
C LYS A 5 6.69 -29.15 11.69
N ASP A 6 6.83 -27.84 11.72
CA ASP A 6 7.44 -26.97 10.70
C ASP A 6 6.49 -26.27 9.72
N PHE A 7 5.38 -25.70 10.22
CA PHE A 7 4.84 -24.47 9.65
C PHE A 7 5.42 -23.27 10.40
N THR A 8 6.48 -22.67 9.86
CA THR A 8 6.95 -21.34 10.29
C THR A 8 6.24 -20.30 9.41
N PRO A 9 5.20 -19.60 9.90
CA PRO A 9 4.58 -18.54 9.13
C PRO A 9 5.64 -17.49 8.82
N VAL A 10 5.78 -17.15 7.53
CA VAL A 10 6.57 -16.01 7.07
C VAL A 10 5.84 -14.77 7.55
N GLY A 11 6.16 -14.32 8.75
CA GLY A 11 5.55 -13.14 9.36
C GLY A 11 6.48 -12.52 10.40
N SER A 12 6.36 -11.21 10.57
CA SER A 12 7.06 -10.48 11.63
C SER A 12 6.66 -11.03 13.01
N LYS A 13 7.49 -10.79 14.04
CA LYS A 13 7.17 -11.20 15.44
C LYS A 13 5.79 -10.70 15.90
N GLN A 14 5.31 -9.58 15.34
CA GLN A 14 4.00 -9.02 15.63
C GLN A 14 2.87 -9.80 14.94
N GLU A 15 3.07 -10.28 13.71
CA GLU A 15 2.10 -11.13 13.01
C GLU A 15 1.98 -12.50 13.67
N THR A 16 3.10 -13.10 14.12
CA THR A 16 3.04 -14.33 14.91
C THR A 16 2.26 -14.10 16.20
N ALA A 17 2.56 -13.02 16.94
CA ALA A 17 1.86 -12.66 18.17
C ALA A 17 0.39 -12.22 17.94
N PHE A 18 -0.01 -11.88 16.72
CA PHE A 18 -1.40 -11.60 16.36
C PHE A 18 -2.16 -12.90 16.06
N LEU A 19 -1.52 -13.82 15.33
CA LEU A 19 -2.07 -15.13 14.97
C LEU A 19 -2.08 -16.13 16.15
N GLU A 20 -1.30 -15.86 17.19
CA GLU A 20 -1.30 -16.62 18.44
C GLU A 20 -2.59 -16.38 19.25
N GLY A 21 -3.54 -17.30 19.11
CA GLY A 21 -4.60 -17.58 20.10
C GLY A 21 -5.46 -16.39 20.59
N PRO A 22 -6.32 -16.62 21.60
CA PRO A 22 -7.10 -15.56 22.20
C PRO A 22 -6.21 -14.62 23.02
N HIS A 23 -6.34 -13.32 22.77
CA HIS A 23 -5.61 -12.28 23.50
C HIS A 23 -6.40 -11.83 24.73
N SER A 24 -5.77 -11.03 25.60
CA SER A 24 -6.51 -10.36 26.67
C SER A 24 -7.61 -9.48 26.07
N ARG A 25 -8.82 -9.54 26.65
CA ARG A 25 -9.98 -8.69 26.27
C ARG A 25 -9.61 -7.21 26.16
N TRP A 26 -8.70 -6.73 27.00
CA TRP A 26 -8.25 -5.34 26.98
C TRP A 26 -7.31 -5.03 25.80
N LYS A 27 -6.49 -5.99 25.38
CA LYS A 27 -5.63 -5.87 24.19
C LYS A 27 -6.49 -5.86 22.92
N GLU A 28 -7.49 -6.72 22.85
CA GLU A 28 -8.46 -6.76 21.73
C GLU A 28 -9.28 -5.47 21.65
N PHE A 29 -9.77 -4.96 22.77
CA PHE A 29 -10.50 -3.69 22.81
C PHE A 29 -9.65 -2.52 22.30
N ARG A 30 -8.37 -2.43 22.72
CA ARG A 30 -7.45 -1.40 22.22
C ARG A 30 -7.14 -1.56 20.74
N PHE A 31 -6.94 -2.79 20.28
CA PHE A 31 -6.72 -3.08 18.86
C PHE A 31 -7.91 -2.63 18.00
N LEU A 32 -9.14 -2.94 18.43
CA LEU A 32 -10.35 -2.47 17.76
C LEU A 32 -10.38 -0.93 17.69
N GLY A 33 -10.07 -0.25 18.81
CA GLY A 33 -9.99 1.21 18.84
C GLY A 33 -8.95 1.77 17.87
N GLN A 34 -7.77 1.14 17.78
CA GLN A 34 -6.73 1.51 16.83
C GLN A 34 -7.19 1.35 15.39
N VAL A 35 -7.72 0.18 15.01
CA VAL A 35 -8.24 -0.09 13.67
C VAL A 35 -9.31 0.94 13.29
N MET A 36 -10.27 1.21 14.19
CA MET A 36 -11.30 2.22 13.96
C MET A 36 -10.71 3.62 13.74
N SER A 37 -9.67 3.99 14.50
CA SER A 37 -8.99 5.29 14.32
C SER A 37 -8.27 5.40 12.97
N GLU A 38 -7.61 4.33 12.52
CA GLU A 38 -6.93 4.26 11.22
C GLU A 38 -7.95 4.33 10.07
N PHE A 39 -9.08 3.65 10.19
CA PHE A 39 -10.19 3.75 9.23
C PHE A 39 -10.73 5.17 9.13
N ILE A 40 -11.01 5.83 10.27
CA ILE A 40 -11.51 7.21 10.28
C ILE A 40 -10.49 8.17 9.65
N TYR A 41 -9.20 7.99 9.97
CA TYR A 41 -8.12 8.77 9.39
C TYR A 41 -8.04 8.58 7.87
N GLY A 42 -8.03 7.33 7.39
CA GLY A 42 -7.98 6.99 5.96
C GLY A 42 -9.17 7.55 5.20
N MET A 43 -10.39 7.34 5.71
CA MET A 43 -11.60 7.89 5.09
C MET A 43 -11.54 9.41 4.99
N ARG A 44 -11.15 10.11 6.05
CA ARG A 44 -11.05 11.58 6.03
C ARG A 44 -10.03 12.11 5.02
N LYS A 45 -8.88 11.43 4.89
CA LYS A 45 -7.82 11.83 3.95
C LYS A 45 -8.20 11.56 2.50
N LEU A 46 -8.90 10.45 2.24
CA LEU A 46 -9.22 10.00 0.88
C LEU A 46 -10.58 10.52 0.37
N HIS A 47 -11.45 11.05 1.25
CA HIS A 47 -12.81 11.46 0.88
C HIS A 47 -12.89 12.49 -0.26
N PHE A 48 -11.90 13.38 -0.39
CA PHE A 48 -11.88 14.47 -1.39
C PHE A 48 -10.79 14.33 -2.47
N ILE A 49 -10.37 13.11 -2.78
CA ILE A 49 -9.27 12.89 -3.76
C ILE A 49 -9.73 12.92 -5.22
N GLY A 50 -11.05 12.93 -5.47
CA GLY A 50 -11.61 12.90 -6.83
C GLY A 50 -11.46 11.51 -7.48
N PRO A 51 -11.66 11.41 -8.80
CA PRO A 51 -11.50 10.15 -9.51
C PRO A 51 -10.04 9.68 -9.40
N CYS A 52 -9.84 8.44 -8.93
CA CYS A 52 -8.52 7.89 -8.69
C CYS A 52 -8.31 6.56 -9.40
N ILE A 53 -7.07 6.31 -9.81
CA ILE A 53 -6.65 5.05 -10.43
C ILE A 53 -5.55 4.45 -9.55
N THR A 54 -5.81 3.25 -9.04
CA THR A 54 -4.84 2.50 -8.23
C THR A 54 -3.89 1.71 -9.12
N VAL A 55 -2.59 1.92 -8.95
CA VAL A 55 -1.54 1.21 -9.68
C VAL A 55 -0.78 0.28 -8.74
N PHE A 56 -0.71 -0.99 -9.13
CA PHE A 56 0.09 -2.03 -8.48
C PHE A 56 1.21 -2.51 -9.40
N GLY A 57 2.33 -2.91 -8.81
CA GLY A 57 3.43 -3.49 -9.56
C GLY A 57 4.62 -3.86 -8.68
N SER A 58 5.63 -4.46 -9.31
CA SER A 58 6.83 -4.93 -8.62
C SER A 58 7.58 -3.80 -7.92
N ALA A 59 7.94 -4.02 -6.65
CA ALA A 59 8.81 -3.16 -5.88
C ALA A 59 10.31 -3.34 -6.20
N ARG A 60 10.66 -4.33 -7.05
CA ARG A 60 12.03 -4.78 -7.27
C ARG A 60 12.67 -4.25 -8.56
N PHE A 61 11.89 -3.59 -9.41
CA PHE A 61 12.43 -3.03 -10.65
C PHE A 61 13.07 -1.68 -10.38
N ASP A 62 14.23 -1.45 -10.98
CA ASP A 62 14.95 -0.18 -10.92
C ASP A 62 14.48 0.79 -12.02
N GLU A 63 15.03 2.00 -12.01
CA GLU A 63 14.69 3.05 -12.97
C GLU A 63 15.08 2.72 -14.42
N HIS A 64 16.02 1.80 -14.63
CA HIS A 64 16.52 1.41 -15.95
C HIS A 64 15.66 0.30 -16.58
N HIS A 65 14.81 -0.35 -15.79
CA HIS A 65 13.93 -1.40 -16.29
C HIS A 65 12.88 -0.82 -17.26
N PRO A 66 12.61 -1.47 -18.42
CA PRO A 66 11.64 -0.96 -19.40
C PRO A 66 10.24 -0.75 -18.82
N TYR A 67 9.81 -1.63 -17.91
CA TYR A 67 8.52 -1.47 -17.22
C TYR A 67 8.48 -0.27 -16.26
N TYR A 68 9.61 0.16 -15.71
CA TYR A 68 9.66 1.37 -14.90
C TYR A 68 9.35 2.59 -15.77
N ALA A 69 10.04 2.71 -16.92
CA ALA A 69 9.78 3.79 -17.87
C ALA A 69 8.32 3.79 -18.36
N LEU A 70 7.77 2.61 -18.68
CA LEU A 70 6.38 2.47 -19.08
C LEU A 70 5.40 2.90 -17.97
N ALA A 71 5.63 2.50 -16.72
CA ALA A 71 4.81 2.87 -15.58
C ALA A 71 4.85 4.38 -15.30
N ARG A 72 6.01 5.02 -15.50
CA ARG A 72 6.16 6.47 -15.40
C ARG A 72 5.36 7.20 -16.47
N THR A 73 5.46 6.79 -17.74
CA THR A 73 4.64 7.36 -18.83
C THR A 73 3.16 7.16 -18.57
N MET A 74 2.76 5.97 -18.12
CA MET A 74 1.37 5.67 -17.76
C MET A 74 0.86 6.61 -16.66
N GLY A 75 1.66 6.84 -15.61
CA GLY A 75 1.32 7.78 -14.54
C GLY A 75 1.16 9.22 -15.03
N GLN A 76 2.00 9.66 -15.97
CA GLN A 76 1.89 10.98 -16.60
C GLN A 76 0.57 11.12 -17.38
N GLU A 77 0.22 10.14 -18.21
CA GLU A 77 -1.02 10.19 -19.01
C GLU A 77 -2.28 10.14 -18.14
N MET A 78 -2.29 9.31 -17.10
CA MET A 78 -3.39 9.27 -16.12
C MET A 78 -3.60 10.64 -15.46
N ALA A 79 -2.51 11.28 -15.02
CA ALA A 79 -2.56 12.59 -14.40
C ALA A 79 -3.01 13.70 -15.37
N LYS A 80 -2.55 13.68 -16.62
CA LYS A 80 -2.99 14.64 -17.66
C LYS A 80 -4.49 14.54 -17.95
N LEU A 81 -5.07 13.34 -17.82
CA LEU A 81 -6.51 13.12 -17.94
C LEU A 81 -7.31 13.58 -16.70
N GLY A 82 -6.63 14.08 -15.66
CA GLY A 82 -7.25 14.58 -14.44
C GLY A 82 -7.48 13.51 -13.36
N PHE A 83 -6.95 12.30 -13.51
CA PHE A 83 -7.03 11.27 -12.49
C PHE A 83 -5.95 11.46 -11.41
N THR A 84 -6.33 11.19 -10.17
CA THR A 84 -5.38 11.02 -9.07
C THR A 84 -4.74 9.63 -9.16
N VAL A 85 -3.42 9.55 -9.16
CA VAL A 85 -2.71 8.25 -9.13
C VAL A 85 -2.46 7.85 -7.69
N ILE A 86 -2.86 6.63 -7.33
CA ILE A 86 -2.67 6.06 -5.99
C ILE A 86 -1.91 4.74 -6.07
N THR A 87 -0.92 4.53 -5.20
CA THR A 87 -0.13 3.29 -5.12
C THR A 87 0.13 2.90 -3.68
N GLY A 88 0.81 1.76 -3.46
CA GLY A 88 1.31 1.38 -2.12
C GLY A 88 2.48 2.23 -1.61
N GLY A 89 2.99 3.20 -2.38
CA GLY A 89 4.06 4.10 -1.96
C GLY A 89 5.46 3.45 -1.84
N GLY A 90 5.61 2.19 -2.23
CA GLY A 90 6.90 1.48 -2.27
C GLY A 90 7.72 1.79 -3.54
N PRO A 91 8.94 1.23 -3.65
CA PRO A 91 9.83 1.45 -4.79
C PRO A 91 9.34 0.78 -6.09
N GLY A 92 10.13 0.90 -7.15
CA GLY A 92 9.89 0.26 -8.44
C GLY A 92 8.67 0.80 -9.18
N ILE A 93 7.79 -0.08 -9.65
CA ILE A 93 6.64 0.32 -10.49
C ILE A 93 5.69 1.27 -9.76
N MET A 94 5.51 1.08 -8.45
CA MET A 94 4.67 1.96 -7.63
C MET A 94 5.25 3.38 -7.55
N GLU A 95 6.56 3.48 -7.38
CA GLU A 95 7.27 4.77 -7.37
C GLU A 95 7.27 5.40 -8.77
N ALA A 96 7.51 4.63 -9.83
CA ALA A 96 7.46 5.10 -11.22
C ALA A 96 6.11 5.75 -11.57
N ALA A 97 4.99 5.09 -11.25
CA ALA A 97 3.65 5.60 -11.53
C ALA A 97 3.36 6.90 -10.75
N ASN A 98 3.72 6.93 -9.47
CA ASN A 98 3.58 8.13 -8.64
C ASN A 98 4.46 9.30 -9.11
N ARG A 99 5.71 9.00 -9.48
CA ARG A 99 6.65 9.97 -10.02
C ARG A 99 6.14 10.53 -11.35
N GLY A 100 5.64 9.67 -12.24
CA GLY A 100 5.03 10.09 -13.49
C GLY A 100 3.87 11.06 -13.29
N ALA A 101 2.94 10.75 -12.38
CA ALA A 101 1.86 11.67 -12.04
C ALA A 101 2.37 13.02 -11.50
N LYS A 102 3.39 12.99 -10.65
CA LYS A 102 4.00 14.18 -10.05
C LYS A 102 4.75 15.04 -11.08
N ASP A 103 5.43 14.43 -12.05
CA ASP A 103 6.20 15.13 -13.09
C ASP A 103 5.34 16.11 -13.91
N VAL A 104 4.06 15.81 -14.07
CA VAL A 104 3.09 16.63 -14.81
C VAL A 104 2.19 17.45 -13.88
N GLY A 105 2.53 17.56 -12.59
CA GLY A 105 1.77 18.34 -11.61
C GLY A 105 0.45 17.68 -11.17
N GLY A 106 0.23 16.40 -11.49
CA GLY A 106 -0.95 15.66 -11.06
C GLY A 106 -0.92 15.27 -9.58
N ARG A 107 -2.08 14.89 -9.05
CA ARG A 107 -2.20 14.37 -7.68
C ARG A 107 -1.66 12.94 -7.62
N SER A 108 -0.73 12.69 -6.71
CA SER A 108 -0.12 11.39 -6.45
C SER A 108 -0.24 11.04 -4.96
N ILE A 109 -0.66 9.81 -4.67
CA ILE A 109 -0.91 9.31 -3.30
C ILE A 109 -0.17 7.98 -3.11
N GLY A 110 0.54 7.85 -1.97
CA GLY A 110 1.10 6.59 -1.50
C GLY A 110 0.40 6.11 -0.24
N CYS A 111 -0.30 4.98 -0.32
CA CYS A 111 -0.88 4.27 0.82
C CYS A 111 0.11 3.22 1.32
N ASN A 112 1.14 3.69 2.02
CA ASN A 112 2.19 2.83 2.55
C ASN A 112 1.70 2.00 3.74
N ILE A 113 2.25 0.79 3.85
CA ILE A 113 2.19 -0.03 5.06
C ILE A 113 3.47 0.25 5.87
N ILE A 114 3.33 0.57 7.16
CA ILE A 114 4.46 0.76 8.09
C ILE A 114 4.55 -0.47 8.98
#